data_AF-A0A7S2SP62-F1
#
_entry.id   AF-A0A7S2SP62-F1
#
_cell.length_a   1.000
_cell.length_b   1.000
_cell.length_c   1.000
_cell.angle_alpha   90.00
_cell.angle_beta   90.00
_cell.angle_gamma   90.00
#
_symmetry.space_group_name_H-M   'P 1'
#
loop_
_entity.id
_entity.type
_entity.pdbx_description
1 polymer ?
#
loop_
_entity_poly.entity_id
_entity_poly.type
_entity_poly.pdbx_seq_one_letter_code
_entity_poly.pdbx_strand_id
1 'polypeptide(L)'
;ENLKMVKKSAVATVKSPAEFFAENQNIAGFDNPGKSLYTTIRELVENALDAAESIRVFPDIELTVRELSPEAIAELRGIQVGQRSEHKGSTTGKKKSKKKKAGGG
;
A
#
# COMPACT_ATOMS: atom_id res chain seq x y z
N GLU A 1 -43.46 27.54 -12.06
CA GLU A 1 -43.27 26.82 -10.79
C GLU A 1 -42.09 25.85 -10.89
N ASN A 2 -41.27 25.81 -9.83
CA ASN A 2 -40.45 24.69 -9.37
C ASN A 2 -39.43 24.03 -10.31
N LEU A 3 -38.25 24.65 -10.43
CA LEU A 3 -36.98 23.92 -10.60
C LEU A 3 -36.58 23.38 -9.21
N LYS A 4 -36.84 22.10 -8.95
CA LYS A 4 -36.39 21.41 -7.73
C LYS A 4 -34.86 21.37 -7.71
N MET A 5 -34.23 22.30 -6.99
CA MET A 5 -32.86 22.13 -6.51
C MET A 5 -32.84 20.94 -5.55
N VAL A 6 -32.38 19.79 -6.03
CA VAL A 6 -32.02 18.67 -5.17
C VAL A 6 -30.80 19.10 -4.36
N LYS A 7 -31.03 19.56 -3.13
CA LYS A 7 -29.96 19.75 -2.14
C LYS A 7 -29.39 18.37 -1.83
N LYS A 8 -28.26 18.03 -2.46
CA LYS A 8 -27.43 16.89 -2.05
C LYS A 8 -26.93 17.22 -0.65
N SER A 9 -27.61 16.73 0.38
CA SER A 9 -27.13 16.81 1.75
C SER A 9 -25.79 16.08 1.80
N ALA A 10 -24.76 16.76 2.27
CA ALA A 10 -23.48 16.14 2.52
C ALA A 10 -23.69 15.13 3.66
N VAL A 11 -23.81 13.85 3.31
CA VAL A 11 -23.84 12.76 4.29
C VAL A 11 -22.41 12.56 4.75
N ALA A 12 -22.12 13.01 5.97
CA ALA A 12 -20.84 12.75 6.61
C ALA A 12 -20.70 11.24 6.84
N THR A 13 -19.66 10.64 6.26
CA THR A 13 -19.32 9.23 6.44
C THR A 13 -18.33 9.13 7.59
N VAL A 14 -18.64 8.31 8.60
CA VAL A 14 -17.74 8.03 9.71
C VAL A 14 -16.73 6.97 9.27
N LYS A 15 -15.45 7.26 9.41
CA LYS A 15 -14.34 6.35 9.09
C LYS A 15 -13.61 5.96 10.36
N SER A 16 -13.01 4.78 10.36
CA SER A 16 -12.07 4.41 11.44
C SER A 16 -10.80 5.28 11.36
N PRO A 17 -10.08 5.50 12.46
CA PRO A 17 -8.80 6.21 12.43
C PRO A 17 -7.80 5.61 11.43
N ALA A 18 -7.73 4.28 11.36
CA ALA A 18 -6.84 3.58 10.43
C ALA A 18 -7.21 3.83 8.96
N GLU A 19 -8.51 3.77 8.64
CA GLU A 19 -9.02 4.04 7.29
C GLU A 19 -8.77 5.51 6.89
N PHE A 20 -8.94 6.44 7.83
CA PHE A 20 -8.63 7.85 7.60
C PHE A 20 -7.16 8.07 7.23
N PHE A 21 -6.20 7.49 7.97
CA PHE A 21 -4.78 7.64 7.67
C PHE A 21 -4.33 6.89 6.43
N ALA A 22 -4.96 5.75 6.11
CA ALA A 22 -4.68 5.02 4.87
C ALA A 22 -5.03 5.85 3.63
N GLU A 23 -6.13 6.60 3.69
CA GLU A 23 -6.56 7.48 2.60
C GLU A 23 -5.85 8.85 2.59
N ASN A 24 -5.34 9.30 3.74
CA ASN A 24 -4.76 10.64 3.92
C ASN A 24 -3.34 10.57 4.50
N GLN A 25 -2.45 9.84 3.83
CA GLN A 25 -1.08 9.57 4.31
C GLN A 25 -0.24 10.84 4.55
N ASN A 26 -0.49 11.89 3.78
CA ASN A 26 0.19 13.18 3.90
C ASN A 26 -0.04 13.85 5.26
N ILE A 27 -1.20 13.65 5.88
CA ILE A 27 -1.53 14.25 7.19
C ILE A 27 -0.60 13.71 8.28
N ALA A 28 -0.25 12.42 8.21
CA ALA A 28 0.70 11.79 9.13
C ALA A 28 2.16 11.88 8.64
N GLY A 29 2.42 12.58 7.53
CA GLY A 29 3.77 12.75 7.00
C GLY A 29 4.33 11.53 6.25
N PHE A 30 3.46 10.65 5.75
CA PHE A 30 3.82 9.45 4.96
C PHE A 30 3.59 9.65 3.44
N ASP A 31 3.71 10.88 2.94
CA ASP A 31 3.44 11.24 1.53
C ASP A 31 4.56 10.85 0.55
N ASN A 32 5.80 10.71 1.03
CA ASN A 32 6.95 10.28 0.23
C ASN A 32 7.88 9.38 1.04
N PRO A 33 8.69 8.51 0.39
CA PRO A 33 9.52 7.53 1.08
C PRO A 33 10.53 8.14 2.07
N GLY A 34 11.16 9.27 1.70
CA GLY A 34 12.16 9.93 2.54
C GLY A 34 11.56 10.50 3.82
N LYS A 35 10.45 11.25 3.69
CA LYS A 35 9.71 11.79 4.84
C LYS A 35 9.09 10.67 5.68
N SER A 36 8.58 9.61 5.04
CA SER A 36 8.05 8.44 5.75
C SER A 36 9.10 7.79 6.63
N LEU A 37 10.32 7.60 6.11
CA LEU A 37 11.43 7.04 6.89
C LEU A 37 11.82 7.96 8.06
N TYR A 38 11.98 9.26 7.80
CA TYR A 38 12.28 10.25 8.84
C TYR A 38 11.20 10.27 9.93
N THR A 39 9.94 10.40 9.56
CA THR A 39 8.80 10.40 10.48
C THR A 39 8.80 9.12 11.30
N THR A 40 8.96 7.95 10.68
CA THR A 40 8.98 6.66 11.39
C THR A 40 10.07 6.62 12.46
N ILE A 41 11.31 7.02 12.11
CA ILE A 41 12.42 7.02 13.06
C ILE A 41 12.16 8.02 14.19
N ARG A 42 11.73 9.24 13.85
CA ARG A 42 11.45 10.30 14.83
C ARG A 42 10.42 9.86 15.86
N GLU A 43 9.28 9.35 15.41
CA GLU A 43 8.21 8.88 16.30
C GLU A 43 8.67 7.72 17.18
N LEU A 44 9.47 6.77 16.66
CA LEU A 44 10.02 5.67 17.45
C LEU A 44 10.96 6.17 18.55
N VAL A 45 11.83 7.14 18.24
CA VAL A 45 12.75 7.74 19.21
C VAL A 45 11.99 8.56 20.25
N GLU A 46 11.06 9.42 19.83
CA GLU A 46 10.22 10.23 20.72
C GLU A 46 9.46 9.33 21.71
N ASN A 47 8.82 8.26 21.22
CA ASN A 47 8.13 7.30 22.07
C ASN A 47 9.08 6.58 23.05
N ALA A 48 10.30 6.24 22.63
CA ALA A 48 11.28 5.60 23.50
C ALA A 48 11.81 6.55 24.58
N LEU A 49 12.03 7.82 24.25
CA LEU A 49 12.44 8.86 25.19
C LEU A 49 11.34 9.16 26.20
N ASP A 50 10.09 9.31 25.75
CA ASP A 50 8.94 9.52 26.62
C ASP A 50 8.77 8.37 27.61
N ALA A 51 8.97 7.13 27.14
CA ALA A 51 8.94 5.95 28.00
C ALA A 51 10.05 5.99 29.07
N ALA A 52 11.30 6.31 28.69
CA ALA A 52 12.41 6.42 29.64
C ALA A 52 12.19 7.55 30.65
N GLU A 53 11.67 8.70 30.21
CA GLU A 53 11.31 9.82 31.08
C GLU A 53 10.23 9.43 32.10
N SER A 54 9.20 8.70 31.65
CA SER A 54 8.06 8.29 32.50
C SER A 54 8.48 7.46 33.72
N ILE A 55 9.57 6.70 33.59
CA ILE A 55 10.13 5.85 34.64
C ILE A 55 11.43 6.40 35.26
N ARG A 56 11.85 7.61 34.85
CA ARG A 56 13.04 8.32 35.37
C ARG A 56 14.35 7.54 35.23
N VAL A 57 14.55 6.83 34.12
CA VAL A 57 15.81 6.16 33.80
C VAL A 57 16.53 6.86 32.65
N PHE A 58 17.86 6.73 32.59
CA PHE A 58 18.59 7.19 31.41
C PHE A 58 18.23 6.31 30.21
N PRO A 59 17.89 6.90 29.06
CA PRO A 59 17.58 6.14 27.86
C PRO A 59 18.85 5.49 27.31
N ASP A 60 18.73 4.22 26.94
CA ASP A 60 19.68 3.50 26.09
C ASP A 60 18.90 3.01 24.86
N ILE A 61 19.13 3.64 23.70
CA ILE A 61 18.31 3.46 22.50
C ILE A 61 19.23 3.12 21.34
N GLU A 62 19.06 1.91 20.81
CA GLU A 62 19.71 1.45 19.58
C GLU A 62 18.69 1.39 18.43
N LEU A 63 19.07 1.91 17.27
CA LEU A 63 18.27 1.88 16.05
C LEU A 63 19.05 1.30 14.90
N THR A 64 18.45 0.33 14.21
CA THR A 64 19.00 -0.28 13.00
C THR A 64 18.03 -0.09 11.84
N VAL A 65 18.52 0.54 10.76
CA VAL A 65 17.80 0.63 9.49
C VAL A 65 18.45 -0.33 8.51
N ARG A 66 17.65 -1.23 7.95
CA ARG A 66 18.12 -2.22 6.97
C ARG A 66 17.22 -2.25 5.76
N GLU A 67 17.83 -2.33 4.58
CA GLU A 67 17.10 -2.63 3.36
C GLU A 67 16.64 -4.09 3.39
N LEU A 68 15.41 -4.33 2.96
CA LEU A 68 14.80 -5.66 2.95
C LEU A 68 14.58 -6.10 1.50
N SER A 69 14.93 -7.34 1.20
CA SER A 69 14.53 -7.95 -0.06
C SER A 69 13.02 -8.22 -0.08
N PRO A 70 12.39 -8.31 -1.27
CA PRO A 70 10.98 -8.67 -1.39
C PRO A 70 10.62 -9.98 -0.68
N GLU A 71 11.52 -10.97 -0.71
CA GLU A 71 11.36 -12.27 -0.05
C GLU A 71 11.33 -12.11 1.47
N ALA A 72 12.26 -11.31 2.02
CA ALA A 72 12.30 -11.01 3.45
C ALA A 72 11.04 -10.26 3.91
N ILE A 73 10.48 -9.37 3.09
CA ILE A 73 9.22 -8.68 3.38
C ILE A 73 8.04 -9.66 3.41
N ALA A 74 8.00 -10.61 2.46
CA ALA A 74 6.94 -11.62 2.41
C ALA A 74 6.96 -12.55 3.64
N GLU A 75 8.16 -12.98 4.03
CA GLU A 75 8.37 -13.79 5.24
C GLU A 75 7.92 -13.06 6.51
N LEU A 76 8.32 -11.80 6.68
CA LEU A 76 7.92 -10.96 7.84
C LEU A 76 6.40 -10.75 7.94
N ARG A 77 5.70 -10.71 6.80
CA ARG A 77 4.24 -10.57 6.76
C ARG A 77 3.49 -11.86 7.09
N GLY A 78 4.20 -12.96 7.38
CA GLY A 78 3.60 -14.27 7.60
C GLY A 78 2.89 -14.83 6.36
N ILE A 79 3.17 -14.27 5.18
CA ILE A 79 2.66 -14.78 3.92
C ILE A 79 3.61 -15.90 3.53
N GLN A 80 3.21 -17.16 3.74
CA GLN A 80 3.86 -18.25 3.03
C GLN A 80 3.73 -17.93 1.54
N VAL A 81 4.85 -17.64 0.88
CA VAL A 81 4.93 -17.59 -0.58
C VAL A 81 4.68 -19.01 -1.07
N GLY A 82 3.41 -19.41 -1.06
CA GLY A 82 2.97 -20.67 -1.63
C GLY A 82 3.44 -20.66 -3.07
N GLN A 83 4.30 -21.62 -3.41
CA GLN A 83 4.72 -21.87 -4.78
C GLN A 83 3.47 -21.90 -5.65
N ARG A 84 3.20 -20.81 -6.36
CA ARG A 84 2.12 -20.76 -7.33
C ARG A 84 2.63 -21.61 -8.48
N SER A 85 2.36 -22.92 -8.41
CA SER A 85 2.65 -23.81 -9.53
C SER A 85 1.98 -23.22 -10.76
N GLU A 86 2.78 -22.83 -11.74
CA GLU A 86 2.27 -22.37 -13.02
C GLU A 86 1.53 -23.53 -13.69
N HIS A 87 0.21 -23.59 -13.50
CA HIS A 87 -0.64 -24.31 -14.44
C HIS A 87 -0.60 -23.52 -15.74
N LYS A 88 0.21 -23.99 -16.70
CA LYS A 88 0.17 -23.55 -18.10
C LYS A 88 -1.23 -23.83 -18.64
N GLY A 89 -2.11 -22.85 -18.52
CA GLY A 89 -3.39 -22.83 -19.22
C GLY A 89 -3.14 -22.87 -20.71
N SER A 90 -3.60 -23.95 -21.36
CA SER A 90 -3.58 -24.11 -22.81
C SER A 90 -4.41 -23.00 -23.47
N THR A 91 -3.74 -21.99 -24.02
CA THR A 91 -4.36 -21.04 -24.95
C THR A 91 -4.50 -21.72 -26.31
N THR A 92 -5.67 -22.29 -26.58
CA THR A 92 -6.05 -22.77 -27.91
C THR A 92 -6.28 -21.57 -28.83
N GLY A 93 -5.21 -21.09 -29.46
CA GLY A 93 -5.26 -20.08 -30.51
C GLY A 93 -5.94 -20.63 -31.77
N LYS A 94 -7.21 -20.26 -32.01
CA LYS A 94 -7.87 -20.42 -33.31
C LYS A 94 -7.18 -19.53 -34.34
N LYS A 95 -6.44 -20.14 -35.27
CA LYS A 95 -5.86 -19.53 -36.47
C LYS A 95 -6.95 -18.79 -37.28
N LYS A 96 -6.72 -17.51 -37.56
CA LYS A 96 -7.43 -16.75 -38.61
C LYS A 96 -6.98 -17.22 -39.98
N SER A 97 -7.88 -17.81 -40.76
CA SER A 97 -7.69 -18.16 -42.17
C SER A 97 -7.70 -16.88 -43.02
N LYS A 98 -6.54 -16.45 -43.52
CA LYS A 98 -6.42 -15.33 -44.47
C LYS A 98 -6.76 -15.84 -45.88
N LYS A 99 -7.90 -15.40 -46.40
CA LYS A 99 -8.39 -15.63 -47.76
C LYS A 99 -7.45 -14.93 -48.77
N LYS A 100 -6.67 -15.67 -49.56
CA LYS A 100 -5.95 -15.13 -50.73
C LYS A 100 -6.87 -15.19 -51.94
N LYS A 101 -7.20 -14.02 -52.49
CA LYS A 101 -7.69 -13.82 -53.86
C LYS A 101 -6.49 -13.64 -54.79
N ALA A 102 -6.44 -14.41 -55.86
CA ALA A 102 -5.82 -14.15 -57.16
C ALA A 102 -6.39 -15.24 -58.09
N GLY A 103 -7.01 -15.02 -59.25
CA GLY A 103 -7.00 -13.87 -60.15
C GLY A 103 -6.11 -14.17 -61.35
N GLY A 104 -6.71 -14.61 -62.47
CA GLY A 104 -6.14 -14.49 -63.82
C GLY A 104 -5.60 -15.78 -64.44
N GLY A 105 -6.23 -16.19 -65.56
CA GLY A 105 -5.79 -17.29 -66.44
C GLY A 105 -6.98 -17.95 -67.11
#